data_AF-A0A2T3I0L1-F1
#
_entry.id   AF-A0A2T3I0L1-F1
#
_cell.length_a   1.000
_cell.length_b   1.000
_cell.length_c   1.000
_cell.angle_alpha   90.00
_cell.angle_beta   90.00
_cell.angle_gamma   90.00
#
_symmetry.space_group_name_H-M   'P 1'
#
loop_
_entity.id
_entity.type
_entity.pdbx_description
1 polymer ?
#
loop_
_entity_poly.entity_id
_entity_poly.type
_entity_poly.pdbx_seq_one_letter_code
_entity_poly.pdbx_strand_id
1 'polypeptide(L)'
;MVNTHYIINQNNHYFAVTGNDFDADNLTGCMTFQTKDEMYAAVCARTGLSLDEVNWFEIILIQDADNNLWTEIDHRGCTSLDDGFDTVQLYNYLTNICL
;
A
#
# COMPACT_ATOMS: atom_id res chain seq x y z
N MET A 1 -11.70 -4.50 14.27
CA MET A 1 -11.93 -3.83 12.96
C MET A 1 -10.61 -3.87 12.24
N VAL A 2 -10.60 -4.31 10.99
CA VAL A 2 -9.40 -4.25 10.17
C VAL A 2 -9.22 -2.79 9.77
N ASN A 3 -8.07 -2.20 10.09
CA ASN A 3 -7.79 -0.82 9.73
C ASN A 3 -7.02 -0.78 8.40
N THR A 4 -7.34 0.21 7.58
CA THR A 4 -6.57 0.49 6.36
C THR A 4 -5.43 1.45 6.71
N HIS A 5 -4.23 1.10 6.28
CA HIS A 5 -3.03 1.93 6.41
C HIS A 5 -2.67 2.54 5.06
N TYR A 6 -2.41 3.84 5.04
CA TYR A 6 -2.01 4.57 3.83
C TYR A 6 -0.52 4.86 3.89
N ILE A 7 0.22 4.45 2.86
CA ILE A 7 1.68 4.36 2.92
C ILE A 7 2.27 5.01 1.67
N ILE A 8 3.39 5.71 1.80
CA ILE A 8 4.26 6.12 0.68
C ILE A 8 5.65 5.57 0.94
N ASN A 9 6.24 4.86 -0.03
CA ASN A 9 7.60 4.36 0.08
C ASN A 9 8.65 5.37 -0.41
N GLN A 10 9.93 4.98 -0.35
CA GLN A 10 11.04 5.84 -0.75
C GLN A 10 11.04 6.18 -2.25
N ASN A 11 10.40 5.36 -3.07
CA ASN A 11 10.30 5.50 -4.52
C ASN A 11 9.05 6.27 -4.97
N ASN A 12 8.31 6.88 -4.03
CA ASN A 12 7.04 7.57 -4.24
C ASN A 12 5.90 6.66 -4.74
N HIS A 13 6.01 5.34 -4.63
CA HIS A 13 4.84 4.48 -4.72
C HIS A 13 4.01 4.60 -3.46
N TYR A 14 2.70 4.50 -3.62
CA TYR A 14 1.76 4.71 -2.54
C TYR A 14 0.68 3.64 -2.52
N PHE A 15 0.30 3.26 -1.29
CA PHE A 15 -0.41 2.02 -1.03
C PHE A 15 -1.56 2.25 -0.05
N ALA A 16 -2.62 1.48 -0.22
CA ALA A 16 -3.67 1.30 0.78
C ALA A 16 -3.70 -0.17 1.24
N VAL A 17 -3.29 -0.44 2.47
CA VAL A 17 -3.08 -1.80 2.98
C VAL A 17 -4.09 -2.11 4.07
N THR A 18 -4.87 -3.18 3.90
CA THR A 18 -5.91 -3.61 4.85
C THR A 18 -5.68 -5.07 5.20
N GLY A 19 -5.24 -5.35 6.43
CA GLY A 19 -5.04 -6.72 6.91
C GLY A 19 -5.02 -6.79 8.43
N ASN A 20 -5.27 -7.99 8.97
CA ASN A 20 -5.32 -8.23 10.42
C ASN A 20 -3.92 -8.30 11.03
N ASP A 21 -2.97 -8.84 10.28
CA ASP A 21 -1.60 -9.10 10.76
C ASP A 21 -0.60 -8.03 10.29
N PHE A 22 -1.10 -6.93 9.72
CA PHE A 22 -0.29 -5.85 9.20
C PHE A 22 -0.13 -4.74 10.24
N ASP A 23 1.12 -4.36 10.51
CA ASP A 23 1.48 -3.26 11.39
C ASP A 23 2.46 -2.34 10.67
N ALA A 24 1.99 -1.12 10.37
CA ALA A 24 2.75 -0.14 9.62
C ALA A 24 4.01 0.37 10.35
N ASP A 25 4.10 0.20 11.67
CA ASP A 25 5.28 0.58 12.47
C ASP A 25 6.50 -0.29 12.12
N ASN A 26 6.31 -1.45 11.50
CA ASN A 26 7.40 -2.30 11.02
C ASN A 26 8.01 -1.82 9.69
N LEU A 27 7.41 -0.83 9.01
CA LEU A 27 7.95 -0.29 7.77
C LEU A 27 9.10 0.67 8.05
N THR A 28 10.26 0.37 7.49
CA THR A 28 11.42 1.26 7.56
C THR A 28 11.47 2.14 6.31
N GLY A 29 11.61 3.46 6.50
CA GLY A 29 11.81 4.39 5.38
C GLY A 29 10.54 4.74 4.60
N CYS A 30 9.37 4.26 5.03
CA CYS A 30 8.08 4.65 4.50
C CYS A 30 7.45 5.78 5.33
N MET A 31 6.56 6.55 4.71
CA MET A 31 5.67 7.47 5.41
C MET A 31 4.29 6.82 5.55
N THR A 32 3.69 6.93 6.71
CA THR A 32 2.36 6.38 7.01
C THR A 32 1.38 7.50 7.31
N PHE A 33 0.15 7.37 6.83
CA PHE A 33 -0.92 8.36 6.96
C PHE A 33 -2.19 7.72 7.52
N GLN A 34 -3.00 8.53 8.21
CA GLN A 34 -4.26 8.05 8.81
C GLN A 34 -5.38 8.00 7.77
N THR A 35 -5.30 8.85 6.75
CA THR A 35 -6.33 8.94 5.72
C THR A 35 -5.75 8.93 4.31
N LYS A 36 -6.59 8.52 3.36
CA LYS A 36 -6.25 8.54 1.93
C LYS A 36 -5.93 9.95 1.43
N ASP A 37 -6.69 10.94 1.91
CA ASP A 37 -6.54 12.33 1.48
C ASP A 37 -5.20 12.92 1.95
N GLU A 38 -4.75 12.58 3.16
CA GLU A 38 -3.42 12.96 3.66
C GLU A 38 -2.29 12.36 2.80
N MET A 39 -2.41 11.08 2.44
CA MET A 39 -1.47 10.41 1.56
C MET A 39 -1.43 11.08 0.18
N TYR A 40 -2.58 11.31 -0.46
CA TYR A 40 -2.63 11.99 -1.76
C TYR A 40 -2.05 13.40 -1.71
N ALA A 41 -2.36 14.18 -0.67
CA ALA A 41 -1.78 15.51 -0.49
C ALA A 41 -0.25 15.44 -0.40
N ALA A 42 0.30 14.45 0.31
CA ALA A 42 1.74 14.23 0.40
C ALA A 42 2.36 13.78 -0.93
N VAL A 43 1.68 12.92 -1.70
CA VAL A 43 2.14 12.52 -3.05
C VAL A 43 2.19 13.74 -3.97
N CYS A 44 1.10 14.52 -4.07
CA CYS A 44 1.04 15.73 -4.90
C CYS A 44 2.15 16.73 -4.54
N ALA A 45 2.41 16.94 -3.24
CA ALA A 45 3.47 17.83 -2.77
C ALA A 45 4.88 17.35 -3.16
N ARG A 46 5.10 16.02 -3.24
CA ARG A 46 6.40 15.42 -3.56
C ARG A 46 6.66 15.33 -5.05
N THR A 47 5.63 15.07 -5.86
CA THR A 47 5.75 14.83 -7.30
C THR A 47 5.43 16.06 -8.15
N GLY A 48 4.68 17.02 -7.59
CA GLY A 48 4.14 18.15 -8.34
C GLY A 48 2.93 17.81 -9.22
N LEU A 49 2.43 16.57 -9.14
CA LEU A 49 1.24 16.12 -9.85
C LEU A 49 -0.03 16.70 -9.21
N SER A 50 -1.08 16.83 -10.03
CA SER A 50 -2.42 17.19 -9.56
C SER A 50 -3.10 16.01 -8.87
N LEU A 51 -4.13 16.29 -8.05
CA LEU A 51 -4.92 15.25 -7.41
C LEU A 51 -5.56 14.30 -8.43
N ASP A 52 -6.01 14.81 -9.57
CA ASP A 52 -6.62 14.00 -10.62
C ASP A 52 -5.64 12.99 -11.25
N GLU A 53 -4.35 13.33 -11.28
CA GLU A 53 -3.28 12.44 -11.76
C GLU A 53 -2.86 11.38 -10.73
N VAL A 54 -3.10 11.63 -9.45
CA VAL A 54 -2.69 10.75 -8.34
C VAL A 54 -3.84 9.83 -7.89
N ASN A 55 -5.07 10.31 -7.98
CA ASN A 55 -6.25 9.60 -7.52
C ASN A 55 -6.46 8.30 -8.30
N TRP A 56 -6.74 7.20 -7.59
CA TRP A 56 -6.93 5.85 -8.13
C TRP A 56 -5.69 5.17 -8.74
N PHE A 57 -4.50 5.74 -8.51
CA PHE A 57 -3.23 5.13 -8.92
C PHE A 57 -2.47 4.49 -7.75
N GLU A 58 -3.08 4.45 -6.55
CA GLU A 58 -2.54 3.66 -5.44
C GLU A 58 -2.57 2.15 -5.72
N ILE A 59 -1.63 1.43 -5.13
CA ILE A 59 -1.68 -0.03 -5.08
C ILE A 59 -2.43 -0.42 -3.80
N ILE A 60 -3.54 -1.14 -3.95
CA ILE A 60 -4.37 -1.58 -2.83
C ILE A 60 -4.00 -3.03 -2.49
N LEU A 61 -3.71 -3.31 -1.22
CA LEU A 61 -3.41 -4.65 -0.72
C LEU A 61 -4.44 -5.03 0.35
N ILE A 62 -5.15 -6.14 0.15
CA ILE A 62 -6.18 -6.63 1.07
C ILE A 62 -5.85 -8.07 1.46
N GLN A 63 -5.80 -8.34 2.77
CA GLN A 63 -5.66 -9.69 3.29
C GLN A 63 -7.05 -10.38 3.32
N ASP A 64 -7.16 -11.52 2.65
CA ASP A 64 -8.20 -12.49 2.91
C ASP A 64 -7.82 -13.28 4.17
N ALA A 65 -8.51 -13.00 5.27
CA ALA A 65 -8.23 -13.60 6.57
C ALA A 65 -8.55 -15.10 6.63
N ASP A 66 -9.49 -15.59 5.82
CA ASP A 66 -9.92 -16.99 5.86
C ASP A 66 -8.89 -17.90 5.18
N ASN A 67 -8.24 -17.39 4.12
CA ASN A 67 -7.23 -18.12 3.35
C ASN A 67 -5.80 -17.67 3.65
N ASN A 68 -5.62 -16.62 4.46
CA ASN A 68 -4.34 -15.96 4.71
C ASN A 68 -3.60 -15.56 3.42
N LEU A 69 -4.34 -15.03 2.44
CA LEU A 69 -3.82 -14.61 1.14
C LEU A 69 -3.89 -13.10 1.01
N TRP A 70 -2.86 -12.51 0.41
CA TRP A 70 -2.86 -11.10 0.05
C TRP A 70 -3.33 -10.93 -1.39
N THR A 71 -4.22 -9.98 -1.61
CA THR A 71 -4.68 -9.59 -2.95
C THR A 71 -4.22 -8.18 -3.26
N GLU A 72 -3.57 -8.02 -4.40
CA GLU A 72 -3.19 -6.73 -4.97
C GLU A 72 -4.23 -6.26 -5.97
N ILE A 73 -4.62 -4.99 -5.87
CA ILE A 73 -5.49 -4.31 -6.82
C ILE A 73 -4.79 -3.02 -7.24
N ASP A 74 -4.60 -2.87 -8.54
CA ASP A 74 -4.00 -1.69 -9.16
C ASP A 74 -4.74 -1.32 -10.46
N HIS A 75 -4.18 -0.39 -11.23
CA HIS A 75 -4.73 0.02 -12.53
C HIS A 75 -4.73 -1.09 -13.59
N ARG A 76 -4.00 -2.19 -13.39
CA ARG A 76 -3.89 -3.34 -14.31
C ARG A 76 -4.91 -4.43 -13.99
N GLY A 77 -5.42 -4.46 -12.76
CA GLY A 77 -6.49 -5.36 -12.35
C GLY A 77 -6.33 -5.83 -10.91
N CYS A 78 -6.79 -7.06 -10.66
CA CYS A 78 -6.76 -7.70 -9.36
C CYS A 78 -5.96 -9.01 -9.49
N THR A 79 -4.96 -9.19 -8.62
CA THR A 79 -4.07 -10.34 -8.61
C THR A 79 -3.91 -10.84 -7.17
N SER A 80 -4.24 -12.10 -6.92
CA SER A 80 -3.88 -12.76 -5.66
C SER A 80 -2.40 -13.07 -5.66
N LEU A 81 -1.70 -12.69 -4.59
CA LEU A 81 -0.31 -13.02 -4.37
C LEU A 81 -0.20 -14.50 -3.97
N ASP A 82 0.94 -15.12 -4.28
CA ASP A 82 1.16 -16.57 -4.12
C ASP A 82 0.85 -17.08 -2.71
N ASP A 83 0.49 -18.36 -2.56
CA ASP A 83 0.16 -19.04 -1.28
C ASP A 83 1.29 -19.01 -0.21
N GLY A 84 2.50 -18.55 -0.59
CA GLY A 84 3.61 -18.33 0.32
C GLY A 84 3.84 -16.88 0.73
N PHE A 85 3.08 -15.92 0.16
CA PHE A 85 3.27 -14.49 0.36
C PHE A 85 2.79 -14.05 1.75
N ASP A 86 3.73 -13.94 2.69
CA ASP A 86 3.44 -13.56 4.07
C ASP A 86 3.62 -12.04 4.34
N THR A 87 3.30 -11.63 5.57
CA THR A 87 3.44 -10.22 5.99
C THR A 87 4.90 -9.73 5.97
N VAL A 88 5.90 -10.61 6.13
CA VAL A 88 7.31 -10.22 6.05
C VAL A 88 7.68 -9.86 4.62
N GLN A 89 7.23 -10.67 3.66
CA GLN A 89 7.38 -10.37 2.23
C GLN A 89 6.59 -9.12 1.83
N LEU A 90 5.40 -8.91 2.40
CA LEU A 90 4.64 -7.68 2.25
C LEU A 90 5.43 -6.44 2.69
N TYR A 91 6.07 -6.45 3.87
CA TYR A 91 6.88 -5.31 4.31
C TYR A 91 8.04 -5.01 3.34
N ASN A 92 8.70 -6.08 2.85
CA ASN A 92 9.77 -5.94 1.87
C ASN A 92 9.25 -5.36 0.53
N TYR A 93 8.10 -5.85 0.06
CA TYR A 93 7.43 -5.37 -1.14
C TYR A 93 7.09 -3.89 -1.05
N LEU A 94 6.39 -3.47 0.00
CA LEU A 94 6.00 -2.08 0.25
C LEU A 94 7.21 -1.15 0.31
N THR A 95 8.29 -1.58 0.97
CA THR A 95 9.48 -0.76 1.17
C THR A 95 10.30 -0.58 -0.11
N ASN A 96 10.46 -1.64 -0.90
CA ASN A 96 11.51 -1.72 -1.92
C ASN A 96 11.02 -1.72 -3.37
N ILE A 97 9.72 -1.82 -3.63
CA ILE A 97 9.24 -1.82 -5.01
C ILE A 97 9.65 -0.53 -5.74
N CYS A 98 10.21 -0.71 -6.95
CA CYS A 98 10.53 0.31 -7.95
C CYS A 98 9.90 -0.15 -9.27
N LEU A 99 8.65 0.22 -9.56
CA LEU A 99 7.99 -0.12 -10.83
C LEU A 99 8.48 0.74 -12.00
#